data_AF-X0TLR2-F1
#
_entry.id   AF-X0TLR2-F1
#
_cell.length_a   1.000
_cell.length_b   1.000
_cell.length_c   1.000
_cell.angle_alpha   90.00
_cell.angle_beta   90.00
_cell.angle_gamma   90.00
#
_symmetry.space_group_name_H-M   'P 1'
#
loop_
_entity.id
_entity.type
_entity.pdbx_description
1 polymer ?
#
loop_
_entity_poly.entity_id
_entity_poly.type
_entity_poly.pdbx_seq_one_letter_code
_entity_poly.pdbx_strand_id
1 'polypeptide(L)'
;MSNLQIYVNGITGETVTISCLSDVKIRDLKDLISKKIKIDVYMVRLLFKNRELEDDLFLNEYGITNETTLYYMIKLNEEVEILMELKRYWNLNNNWSRDIHLSEWNGIEVHEGSDEKFIVKELNLYNNQLEEVLPKVIGNLINLQRLLLSNNQ
;
A
#
# COMPACT_ATOMS: atom_id res chain seq x y z
N MET A 1 -7.87 30.04 -0.83
CA MET A 1 -7.11 28.83 -0.48
C MET A 1 -5.66 29.26 -0.25
N SER A 2 -5.04 28.81 0.83
CA SER A 2 -3.62 29.05 1.10
C SER A 2 -2.82 27.78 0.85
N ASN A 3 -1.61 27.94 0.32
CA ASN A 3 -0.63 26.84 0.29
C ASN A 3 -0.07 26.65 1.69
N LEU A 4 -0.03 25.40 2.12
CA LEU A 4 0.56 24.97 3.38
C LEU A 4 1.80 24.13 3.08
N GLN A 5 2.78 24.23 3.96
CA GLN A 5 3.89 23.31 4.09
C GLN A 5 3.75 22.61 5.44
N ILE A 6 3.57 21.29 5.43
CA ILE A 6 3.44 20.47 6.63
C ILE A 6 4.56 19.44 6.71
N TYR A 7 4.84 18.96 7.91
CA TYR A 7 5.80 17.90 8.18
C TYR A 7 5.05 16.62 8.52
N VAL A 8 5.49 15.49 7.98
CA VAL A 8 4.86 14.20 8.25
C VAL A 8 5.95 13.23 8.68
N ASN A 9 5.92 12.84 9.95
CA ASN A 9 6.92 11.99 10.58
C ASN A 9 6.43 10.54 10.63
N GLY A 10 7.19 9.64 10.04
CA GLY A 10 7.03 8.21 10.23
C GLY A 10 7.42 7.84 11.65
N ILE A 11 6.69 6.88 12.23
CA ILE A 11 7.03 6.32 13.55
C ILE A 11 8.42 5.65 13.58
N THR A 12 8.97 5.32 12.42
CA THR A 12 10.33 4.78 12.20
C THR A 12 11.41 5.86 12.13
N GLY A 13 11.04 7.15 12.19
CA GLY A 13 11.97 8.28 12.25
C GLY A 13 12.22 8.99 10.91
N GLU A 14 11.59 8.55 9.82
CA GLU A 14 11.67 9.24 8.54
C GLU A 14 10.71 10.45 8.49
N THR A 15 11.15 11.58 7.94
CA THR A 15 10.31 12.78 7.83
C THR A 15 10.19 13.19 6.38
N VAL A 16 8.95 13.42 5.93
CA VAL A 16 8.67 14.01 4.62
C VAL A 16 7.96 15.35 4.77
N THR A 17 8.36 16.30 3.94
CA THR A 17 7.72 17.62 3.86
C THR A 17 6.73 17.62 2.71
N ILE A 18 5.48 18.02 2.97
CA ILE A 18 4.39 18.05 1.99
C ILE A 18 3.93 19.48 1.79
N SER A 19 3.79 19.87 0.51
CA SER A 19 3.12 21.11 0.11
C SER A 19 1.74 20.77 -0.43
N CYS A 20 0.70 21.34 0.17
CA CYS A 20 -0.69 21.07 -0.19
C CYS A 20 -1.58 22.30 0.04
N LEU A 21 -2.80 22.24 -0.46
CA LEU A 21 -3.81 23.26 -0.18
C LEU A 21 -4.39 23.08 1.22
N SER A 22 -4.85 24.18 1.82
CA SER A 22 -5.50 24.18 3.14
C SER A 22 -6.79 23.36 3.23
N ASP A 23 -7.48 23.19 2.12
CA ASP A 23 -8.77 22.50 1.96
C ASP A 23 -8.64 21.20 1.16
N VAL A 24 -7.46 20.58 1.20
CA VAL A 24 -7.25 19.24 0.64
C VAL A 24 -7.96 18.19 1.49
N LYS A 25 -8.54 17.17 0.86
CA LYS A 25 -9.05 16.00 1.59
C LYS A 25 -7.90 15.18 2.16
N ILE A 26 -8.15 14.48 3.26
CA ILE A 26 -7.16 13.57 3.85
C ILE A 26 -6.75 12.48 2.86
N ARG A 27 -7.67 11.98 2.04
CA ARG A 27 -7.35 11.02 0.98
C ARG A 27 -6.28 11.55 0.01
N ASP A 28 -6.49 12.75 -0.53
CA ASP A 28 -5.55 13.37 -1.47
C ASP A 28 -4.21 13.71 -0.78
N LEU A 29 -4.24 14.08 0.50
CA LEU A 29 -3.03 14.27 1.29
C LEU A 29 -2.24 12.96 1.44
N LYS A 30 -2.92 11.85 1.73
CA LYS A 30 -2.29 10.52 1.80
C LYS A 30 -1.67 10.16 0.46
N ASP A 31 -2.32 10.44 -0.67
CA ASP A 31 -1.74 10.19 -2.00
C ASP A 31 -0.43 10.98 -2.22
N LEU A 32 -0.36 12.24 -1.79
CA LEU A 32 0.87 13.05 -1.86
C LEU A 32 2.00 12.45 -1.01
N ILE A 33 1.68 12.01 0.21
CA ILE A 33 2.64 11.39 1.13
C ILE A 33 3.14 10.06 0.56
N SER A 34 2.21 9.22 0.10
CA SER A 34 2.45 7.88 -0.46
C SER A 34 3.43 7.92 -1.64
N LYS A 35 3.28 8.91 -2.53
CA LYS A 35 4.23 9.15 -3.63
C LYS A 35 5.64 9.45 -3.15
N LYS A 36 5.80 10.14 -2.01
CA LYS A 36 7.11 10.46 -1.43
C LYS A 36 7.73 9.28 -0.69
N ILE A 37 6.94 8.53 0.07
CA ILE A 37 7.43 7.43 0.89
C ILE A 37 7.48 6.08 0.14
N LYS A 38 6.95 6.04 -1.10
CA LYS A 38 6.90 4.85 -1.96
C LYS A 38 6.18 3.68 -1.30
N ILE A 39 4.99 3.97 -0.77
CA ILE A 39 4.09 3.01 -0.14
C ILE A 39 2.71 3.23 -0.71
N ASP A 40 1.96 2.14 -0.93
CA ASP A 40 0.56 2.18 -1.31
C ASP A 40 -0.23 2.97 -0.27
N VAL A 41 -0.97 3.95 -0.76
CA VAL A 41 -1.79 4.89 0.01
C VAL A 41 -2.76 4.21 0.97
N TYR A 42 -3.32 3.06 0.61
CA TYR A 42 -4.24 2.34 1.50
C TYR A 42 -3.53 1.69 2.70
N MET A 43 -2.21 1.55 2.65
CA MET A 43 -1.39 1.15 3.80
C MET A 43 -1.03 2.32 4.71
N VAL A 44 -1.30 3.57 4.32
CA VAL A 44 -0.91 4.75 5.11
C VAL A 44 -2.04 5.17 6.06
N ARG A 45 -1.75 5.17 7.37
CA ARG A 45 -2.56 5.82 8.39
C ARG A 45 -1.93 7.16 8.74
N LEU A 46 -2.72 8.22 8.76
CA LEU A 46 -2.29 9.53 9.24
C LEU A 46 -2.85 9.79 10.62
N LEU A 47 -2.02 10.36 11.48
CA LEU A 47 -2.33 10.67 12.86
C LEU A 47 -2.08 12.15 13.14
N PHE A 48 -3.01 12.77 13.86
CA PHE A 48 -2.84 14.10 14.42
C PHE A 48 -3.50 14.18 15.80
N LYS A 49 -2.81 14.75 16.79
CA LYS A 49 -3.32 14.90 18.17
C LYS A 49 -3.92 13.59 18.73
N ASN A 50 -3.24 12.46 18.50
CA ASN A 50 -3.65 11.11 18.91
C ASN A 50 -4.96 10.62 18.26
N ARG A 51 -5.35 11.17 17.12
CA ARG A 51 -6.51 10.72 16.33
C ARG A 51 -6.07 10.34 14.93
N GLU A 52 -6.63 9.25 14.41
CA GLU A 52 -6.50 8.91 13.00
C GLU A 52 -7.34 9.86 12.16
N LEU A 53 -6.79 10.27 11.01
CA LEU A 53 -7.47 11.13 10.06
C LEU A 53 -8.27 10.29 9.07
N GLU A 54 -9.55 10.64 8.94
CA GLU A 54 -10.51 9.99 8.04
C GLU A 54 -10.42 10.54 6.62
N ASP A 55 -10.44 9.65 5.62
CA ASP A 55 -10.17 9.96 4.20
C ASP A 55 -11.14 11.00 3.60
N ASP A 56 -12.39 11.00 4.04
CA ASP A 56 -13.47 11.86 3.53
C ASP A 56 -13.48 13.27 4.12
N LEU A 57 -12.74 13.49 5.21
CA LEU A 57 -12.64 14.79 5.87
C LEU A 57 -11.53 15.64 5.23
N PHE A 58 -11.61 16.94 5.47
CA PHE A 58 -10.67 17.94 4.98
C PHE A 58 -9.60 18.25 6.03
N LEU A 59 -8.41 18.59 5.57
CA LEU A 59 -7.26 18.94 6.41
C LEU A 59 -7.58 20.07 7.41
N ASN A 60 -8.30 21.10 6.97
CA ASN A 60 -8.69 22.24 7.81
C ASN A 60 -9.69 21.88 8.93
N GLU A 61 -10.50 20.83 8.78
CA GLU A 61 -11.45 20.38 9.80
C GLU A 61 -10.75 19.88 11.07
N TYR A 62 -9.50 19.41 10.93
CA TYR A 62 -8.65 19.02 12.05
C TYR A 62 -7.86 20.19 12.67
N GLY A 63 -7.97 21.40 12.10
CA GLY A 63 -7.19 22.56 12.50
C GLY A 63 -5.70 22.42 12.18
N ILE A 64 -5.36 21.69 11.12
CA ILE A 64 -3.99 21.57 10.60
C ILE A 64 -3.67 22.84 9.80
N THR A 65 -2.55 23.47 10.12
CA THR A 65 -2.08 24.72 9.49
C THR A 65 -0.66 24.58 8.96
N ASN A 66 -0.11 25.65 8.39
CA ASN A 66 1.30 25.71 7.99
C ASN A 66 2.20 25.28 9.16
N GLU A 67 3.27 24.56 8.85
CA GLU A 67 4.28 24.02 9.78
C GLU A 67 3.75 23.01 10.79
N THR A 68 2.50 22.56 10.65
CA THR A 68 1.97 21.47 11.49
C THR A 68 2.73 20.17 11.22
N THR A 69 3.01 19.42 12.29
CA THR A 69 3.55 18.06 12.21
C THR A 69 2.44 17.03 12.36
N LEU A 70 2.32 16.15 11.38
CA LEU A 70 1.52 14.93 11.41
C LEU A 70 2.43 13.73 11.63
N TYR A 71 1.83 12.62 12.02
CA TYR A 71 2.52 11.33 12.05
C TYR A 71 1.89 10.37 11.07
N TYR A 72 2.68 9.46 10.51
CA TYR A 72 2.14 8.35 9.74
C TYR A 72 2.65 7.00 10.22
N MET A 73 1.85 5.98 9.95
CA MET A 73 2.16 4.59 10.20
C MET A 73 1.79 3.77 8.96
N ILE A 74 2.57 2.72 8.71
CA ILE A 74 2.32 1.79 7.62
C ILE A 74 1.56 0.58 8.19
N LYS A 75 0.40 0.27 7.63
CA LYS A 75 -0.35 -0.96 7.91
C LYS A 75 0.43 -2.13 7.30
N LEU A 76 0.59 -3.21 8.07
CA LEU A 76 1.10 -4.47 7.52
C LEU A 76 0.03 -5.09 6.61
N ASN A 77 0.42 -5.48 5.41
CA ASN A 77 -0.37 -6.33 4.53
C ASN A 77 0.36 -7.66 4.35
N GLU A 78 -0.12 -8.69 5.06
CA GLU A 78 0.53 -10.01 5.09
C GLU A 78 0.59 -10.65 3.69
N GLU A 79 -0.48 -10.52 2.89
CA GLU A 79 -0.52 -11.11 1.55
C GLU A 79 0.49 -10.43 0.61
N VAL A 80 0.67 -9.12 0.71
CA VAL A 80 1.74 -8.39 0.00
C VAL A 80 3.12 -8.92 0.39
N GLU A 81 3.38 -9.15 1.68
CA GLU A 81 4.68 -9.67 2.12
C GLU A 81 4.94 -11.10 1.65
N ILE A 82 3.91 -11.95 1.65
CA ILE A 82 3.98 -13.31 1.08
C ILE A 82 4.30 -13.25 -0.43
N LEU A 83 3.58 -12.43 -1.18
CA LEU A 83 3.83 -12.28 -2.62
C LEU A 83 5.23 -11.69 -2.90
N MET A 84 5.69 -10.74 -2.08
CA MET A 84 7.06 -10.21 -2.19
C MET A 84 8.11 -11.28 -1.89
N GLU A 85 7.83 -12.24 -1.00
CA GLU A 85 8.68 -13.41 -0.78
C GLU A 85 8.69 -14.33 -1.99
N LEU A 86 7.54 -14.65 -2.57
CA LEU A 86 7.43 -15.46 -3.79
C LEU A 86 8.19 -14.81 -4.97
N LYS A 87 8.07 -13.48 -5.12
CA LYS A 87 8.84 -12.72 -6.12
C LYS A 87 10.34 -12.89 -5.94
N ARG A 88 10.84 -12.84 -4.71
CA ARG A 88 12.27 -13.06 -4.41
C ARG A 88 12.66 -14.51 -4.68
N TYR A 89 11.84 -15.47 -4.23
CA TYR A 89 12.11 -16.89 -4.37
C TYR A 89 12.26 -17.32 -5.84
N TRP A 90 11.33 -16.90 -6.71
CA TRP A 90 11.35 -17.23 -8.12
C TRP A 90 12.03 -16.17 -9.01
N ASN A 91 12.65 -15.15 -8.41
CA ASN A 91 13.25 -14.02 -9.13
C ASN A 91 12.33 -13.42 -10.21
N LEU A 92 11.05 -13.21 -9.87
CA LEU A 92 10.04 -12.80 -10.83
C LEU A 92 10.31 -11.39 -11.36
N ASN A 93 10.35 -11.26 -12.68
CA ASN A 93 10.47 -9.98 -13.36
C ASN A 93 9.08 -9.39 -13.71
N ASN A 94 8.33 -9.01 -12.67
CA ASN A 94 7.01 -8.40 -12.80
C ASN A 94 6.94 -7.03 -12.09
N ASN A 95 5.79 -6.38 -12.16
CA ASN A 95 5.57 -5.05 -11.57
C ASN A 95 5.24 -5.07 -10.06
N TRP A 96 5.32 -6.22 -9.37
CA TRP A 96 4.94 -6.28 -7.95
C TRP A 96 5.84 -5.38 -7.10
N SER A 97 5.24 -4.42 -6.40
CA SER A 97 5.96 -3.45 -5.61
C SER A 97 5.04 -2.82 -4.56
N ARG A 98 5.59 -2.48 -3.39
CA ARG A 98 4.85 -1.91 -2.26
C ARG A 98 4.31 -0.50 -2.52
N ASP A 99 4.78 0.17 -3.56
CA ASP A 99 4.31 1.49 -3.98
C ASP A 99 3.17 1.43 -5.01
N ILE A 100 2.76 0.23 -5.43
CA ILE A 100 1.70 -0.02 -6.39
C ILE A 100 0.58 -0.79 -5.68
N HIS A 101 -0.66 -0.35 -5.88
CA HIS A 101 -1.82 -1.03 -5.31
C HIS A 101 -1.91 -2.48 -5.80
N LEU A 102 -2.28 -3.40 -4.90
CA LEU A 102 -2.25 -4.84 -5.18
C LEU A 102 -3.10 -5.25 -6.40
N SER A 103 -4.19 -4.54 -6.67
CA SER A 103 -5.04 -4.80 -7.85
C SER A 103 -4.38 -4.44 -9.20
N GLU A 104 -3.29 -3.66 -9.17
CA GLU A 104 -2.54 -3.27 -10.36
C GLU A 104 -1.35 -4.22 -10.62
N TRP A 105 -1.13 -5.21 -9.75
CA TRP A 105 -0.05 -6.18 -9.90
C TRP A 105 -0.37 -7.20 -11.00
N ASN A 106 0.58 -7.42 -11.89
CA ASN A 106 0.48 -8.39 -12.99
C ASN A 106 0.21 -9.78 -12.42
N GLY A 107 -0.85 -10.41 -12.89
CA GLY A 107 -1.23 -11.76 -12.47
C GLY A 107 -1.84 -11.84 -11.08
N ILE A 108 -2.28 -10.72 -10.49
CA ILE A 108 -3.05 -10.72 -9.23
C ILE A 108 -4.48 -10.26 -9.52
N GLU A 109 -5.46 -11.03 -9.06
CA GLU A 109 -6.83 -10.53 -8.90
C GLU A 109 -7.16 -10.46 -7.40
N VAL A 110 -7.82 -9.38 -6.98
CA VAL A 110 -8.27 -9.19 -5.59
C VAL A 110 -9.79 -9.29 -5.51
N HIS A 111 -10.32 -9.56 -4.31
CA HIS A 111 -11.76 -9.44 -4.04
C HIS A 111 -12.20 -7.97 -3.97
N GLU A 112 -13.34 -7.66 -4.61
CA GLU A 112 -14.01 -6.36 -4.45
C GLU A 112 -14.84 -6.32 -3.15
N GLY A 113 -14.97 -5.13 -2.55
CA GLY A 113 -16.03 -4.86 -1.57
C GLY A 113 -15.62 -4.94 -0.10
N SER A 114 -14.67 -4.11 0.31
CA SER A 114 -14.69 -3.31 1.56
C SER A 114 -13.35 -2.55 1.60
N ASP A 115 -13.36 -1.31 2.11
CA ASP A 115 -12.26 -0.35 2.03
C ASP A 115 -10.92 -0.79 2.68
N GLU A 116 -10.83 -2.02 3.19
CA GLU A 116 -9.74 -2.50 4.02
C GLU A 116 -9.20 -3.91 3.70
N LYS A 117 -9.69 -4.62 2.66
CA LYS A 117 -9.29 -6.03 2.46
C LYS A 117 -8.70 -6.33 1.07
N PHE A 118 -7.38 -6.19 1.04
CA PHE A 118 -6.39 -6.61 0.05
C PHE A 118 -6.29 -8.14 -0.10
N ILE A 119 -7.41 -8.79 -0.37
CA ILE A 119 -7.45 -10.25 -0.41
C ILE A 119 -7.21 -10.74 -1.84
N VAL A 120 -6.07 -11.37 -2.05
CA VAL A 120 -5.68 -12.09 -3.26
C VAL A 120 -6.64 -13.24 -3.48
N LYS A 121 -7.41 -13.13 -4.55
CA LYS A 121 -8.34 -14.14 -5.03
C LYS A 121 -7.68 -15.07 -6.04
N GLU A 122 -6.87 -14.49 -6.93
CA GLU A 122 -6.15 -15.22 -7.97
C GLU A 122 -4.69 -14.81 -7.99
N LEU A 123 -3.84 -15.82 -8.16
CA LEU A 123 -2.42 -15.68 -8.42
C LEU A 123 -2.10 -16.41 -9.73
N ASN A 124 -1.80 -15.65 -10.76
CA ASN A 124 -1.41 -16.12 -12.07
C ASN A 124 0.11 -15.97 -12.25
N LEU A 125 0.79 -17.11 -12.29
CA LEU A 125 2.21 -17.23 -12.53
C LEU A 125 2.47 -18.07 -13.79
N TYR A 126 1.56 -18.03 -14.76
CA TYR A 126 1.73 -18.65 -16.07
C TYR A 126 3.00 -18.13 -16.77
N ASN A 127 3.80 -19.02 -17.33
CA ASN A 127 4.95 -18.66 -18.17
C ASN A 127 6.02 -17.79 -17.49
N ASN A 128 6.38 -18.14 -16.26
CA ASN A 128 7.42 -17.48 -15.46
C ASN A 128 8.67 -18.35 -15.21
N GLN A 129 8.81 -19.51 -15.87
CA GLN A 129 9.99 -20.39 -15.74
C GLN A 129 10.28 -20.80 -14.28
N LEU A 130 9.21 -21.07 -13.51
CA LEU A 130 9.32 -21.37 -12.08
C LEU A 130 10.06 -22.70 -11.84
N GLU A 131 10.93 -22.74 -10.82
CA GLU A 131 11.60 -23.97 -10.37
C GLU A 131 10.64 -24.98 -9.70
N GLU A 132 11.03 -26.26 -9.68
CA GLU A 132 10.17 -27.43 -9.47
C GLU A 132 9.36 -27.45 -8.15
N VAL A 133 9.81 -26.77 -7.08
CA VAL A 133 9.16 -26.84 -5.77
C VAL A 133 8.41 -25.56 -5.45
N LEU A 134 7.10 -25.70 -5.27
CA LEU A 134 6.21 -24.65 -4.79
C LEU A 134 6.55 -24.27 -3.33
N PRO A 135 6.88 -23.00 -3.03
CA PRO A 135 7.16 -22.56 -1.66
C PRO A 135 5.97 -22.76 -0.73
N LYS A 136 6.22 -23.28 0.48
CA LYS A 136 5.17 -23.50 1.50
C LYS A 136 4.45 -22.21 1.88
N VAL A 137 5.12 -21.05 1.78
CA VAL A 137 4.55 -19.75 2.12
C VAL A 137 3.31 -19.40 1.30
N ILE A 138 3.15 -19.99 0.10
CA ILE A 138 1.93 -19.81 -0.71
C ILE A 138 0.67 -20.31 0.01
N GLY A 139 0.81 -21.28 0.91
CA GLY A 139 -0.30 -21.79 1.73
C GLY A 139 -0.85 -20.78 2.73
N ASN A 140 -0.14 -19.67 2.97
CA ASN A 140 -0.60 -18.57 3.83
C ASN A 140 -1.54 -17.61 3.09
N LEU A 141 -1.68 -17.71 1.77
CA LEU A 141 -2.72 -16.99 1.01
C LEU A 141 -4.07 -17.70 1.20
N ILE A 142 -4.62 -17.63 2.42
CA ILE A 142 -5.76 -18.45 2.87
C ILE A 142 -7.06 -18.21 2.08
N ASN A 143 -7.15 -17.08 1.39
CA ASN A 143 -8.30 -16.71 0.57
C ASN A 143 -8.09 -16.98 -0.92
N LEU A 144 -6.92 -17.49 -1.31
CA LEU A 144 -6.60 -17.76 -2.71
C LEU A 144 -7.54 -18.83 -3.27
N GLN A 145 -8.27 -18.47 -4.32
CA GLN A 145 -9.24 -19.34 -4.98
C GLN A 145 -8.68 -19.97 -6.24
N ARG A 146 -7.79 -19.26 -6.95
CA ARG A 146 -7.20 -19.70 -8.21
C ARG A 146 -5.69 -19.50 -8.20
N LEU A 147 -4.95 -20.55 -8.54
CA LEU A 147 -3.51 -20.55 -8.68
C LEU A 147 -3.16 -21.11 -10.07
N LEU A 148 -2.67 -20.26 -10.97
CA LEU A 148 -2.31 -20.64 -12.34
C LEU A 148 -0.79 -20.80 -12.46
N LEU A 149 -0.33 -22.04 -12.60
CA LEU A 149 1.09 -22.41 -12.67
C LEU A 149 1.46 -23.09 -13.99
N SER A 150 0.59 -23.09 -14.99
CA SER A 150 0.85 -23.75 -16.27
C SER A 150 2.00 -23.09 -17.04
N ASN A 151 2.64 -23.86 -17.92
CA ASN A 151 3.72 -23.41 -18.81
C ASN A 151 4.95 -22.84 -18.07
N ASN A 152 5.41 -23.50 -17.01
CA ASN A 152 6.60 -23.09 -16.25
C ASN A 152 7.82 -24.02 -16.46
N GLN A 153 7.79 -24.83 -17.52
CA GLN A 153 8.86 -25.77 -17.92
C GLN A 153 9.39 -25.44 -19.31
#